data_AF-A0AAE7ALS3-F1
#
_entry.id   AF-A0AAE7ALS3-F1
#
_cell.length_a   1.000
_cell.length_b   1.000
_cell.length_c   1.000
_cell.angle_alpha   90.00
_cell.angle_beta   90.00
_cell.angle_gamma   90.00
#
_symmetry.space_group_name_H-M   'P 1'
#
loop_
_entity.id
_entity.type
_entity.pdbx_description
1 polymer ?
#
loop_
_entity_poly.entity_id
_entity_poly.type
_entity_poly.pdbx_seq_one_letter_code
_entity_poly.pdbx_strand_id
1 'polypeptide(L)'
;MSGVFYYKEFNDHDLGDDENPLGKKFNEIIKDLEENKYTNLGGIKLIKGDGDVKYFRAKLSDSDSLLFTSIKHNDKDAFVILEVILNHDYQKSKFLTNKEKIKNIHIVNQSDKEISYNADEIDTPQDH
;
A
#
# COMPACT_ATOMS: atom_id res chain seq x y z
N MET A 1 6.33 -15.64 -2.92
CA MET A 1 6.48 -14.33 -2.28
C MET A 1 5.66 -13.35 -3.07
N SER A 2 4.74 -12.68 -2.38
CA SER A 2 4.05 -11.52 -2.92
C SER A 2 5.05 -10.36 -2.92
N GLY A 3 5.12 -9.63 -4.03
CA GLY A 3 5.99 -8.45 -4.09
C GLY A 3 5.39 -7.33 -3.25
N VAL A 4 6.20 -6.67 -2.42
CA VAL A 4 5.83 -5.37 -1.85
C VAL A 4 6.56 -4.29 -2.62
N PHE A 5 5.78 -3.33 -3.10
CA PHE A 5 6.24 -2.14 -3.82
C PHE A 5 5.82 -0.90 -3.04
N TYR A 6 6.48 0.21 -3.33
CA TYR A 6 6.20 1.50 -2.73
C TYR A 6 5.75 2.45 -3.81
N TYR A 7 4.77 3.29 -3.52
CA TYR A 7 4.50 4.46 -4.33
C TYR A 7 5.77 5.33 -4.39
N LYS A 8 6.12 5.84 -5.57
CA LYS A 8 7.36 6.58 -5.79
C LYS A 8 7.54 7.80 -4.88
N GLU A 9 6.45 8.46 -4.50
CA GLU A 9 6.47 9.57 -3.55
C GLU A 9 6.02 9.14 -2.13
N PHE A 10 6.09 7.85 -1.81
CA PHE A 10 5.90 7.37 -0.46
C PHE A 10 6.96 8.03 0.43
N ASN A 11 6.52 8.56 1.57
CA ASN A 11 7.38 9.21 2.54
C ASN A 11 7.32 8.42 3.85
N ASP A 12 8.46 7.87 4.24
CA ASP A 12 8.67 7.13 5.48
C ASP A 12 9.26 8.00 6.60
N HIS A 13 9.57 9.27 6.35
CA HIS A 13 10.22 10.16 7.32
C HIS A 13 9.46 10.23 8.66
N ASP A 14 8.13 10.19 8.61
CA ASP A 14 7.29 10.26 9.81
C ASP A 14 7.25 8.94 10.61
N LEU A 15 7.76 7.83 10.06
CA LEU A 15 7.83 6.53 10.75
C LEU A 15 8.94 6.50 11.81
N GLY A 16 9.94 7.37 11.70
CA GLY A 16 11.15 7.31 12.51
C GLY A 16 12.05 6.14 12.12
N ASP A 17 13.04 5.87 12.97
CA ASP A 17 13.93 4.72 12.82
C ASP A 17 13.32 3.43 13.39
N ASP A 18 14.09 2.33 13.35
CA ASP A 18 13.65 1.01 13.84
C ASP A 18 13.41 0.94 15.35
N GLU A 19 13.86 1.95 16.11
CA GLU A 19 13.61 2.08 17.54
C GLU A 19 12.27 2.82 17.81
N ASN A 20 11.76 3.57 16.83
CA ASN A 20 10.44 4.16 16.91
C ASN A 20 9.36 3.06 16.85
N PRO A 21 8.41 3.02 17.81
CA PRO A 21 7.31 2.04 17.79
C PRO A 21 6.52 2.03 16.48
N LEU A 22 6.38 3.19 15.83
CA LEU A 22 5.67 3.34 14.57
C LEU A 22 6.44 2.68 13.42
N GLY A 23 7.73 2.99 13.27
CA GLY A 23 8.63 2.38 12.29
C GLY A 23 8.77 0.87 12.49
N LYS A 24 8.94 0.43 13.74
CA LYS A 24 8.95 -1.00 14.07
C LYS A 24 7.65 -1.69 13.63
N LYS A 25 6.49 -1.09 13.93
CA LYS A 25 5.21 -1.69 13.57
C LYS A 25 5.00 -1.74 12.06
N PHE A 26 5.43 -0.70 11.37
CA PHE A 26 5.43 -0.65 9.92
C PHE A 26 6.26 -1.80 9.33
N ASN A 27 7.51 -1.97 9.77
CA ASN A 27 8.39 -3.03 9.28
C ASN A 27 7.84 -4.44 9.54
N GLU A 28 7.18 -4.67 10.68
CA GLU A 28 6.48 -5.93 10.95
C GLU A 28 5.37 -6.21 9.93
N ILE A 29 4.58 -5.20 9.59
CA ILE A 29 3.48 -5.33 8.61
C ILE A 29 4.05 -5.55 7.20
N ILE A 30 5.07 -4.81 6.80
CA ILE A 30 5.73 -5.00 5.50
C ILE A 30 6.23 -6.44 5.37
N LYS A 31 6.93 -6.95 6.38
CA LYS A 31 7.42 -8.33 6.39
C LYS A 31 6.30 -9.37 6.28
N ASP A 32 5.18 -9.15 6.96
CA ASP A 32 4.01 -10.03 6.88
C ASP A 32 3.40 -10.08 5.47
N LEU A 33 3.34 -8.92 4.81
CA LEU A 33 2.87 -8.78 3.43
C LEU A 33 3.83 -9.46 2.43
N GLU A 34 5.14 -9.28 2.60
CA GLU A 34 6.18 -9.94 1.76
C GLU A 34 6.13 -11.47 1.87
N GLU A 35 5.96 -11.97 3.09
CA GLU A 35 5.84 -13.39 3.39
C GLU A 35 4.45 -13.96 3.03
N ASN A 36 3.51 -13.10 2.61
CA ASN A 36 2.14 -13.44 2.24
C ASN A 36 1.40 -14.22 3.35
N LYS A 37 1.69 -13.88 4.60
CA LYS A 37 1.20 -14.61 5.78
C LYS A 37 -0.17 -14.09 6.27
N TYR A 38 -0.52 -12.84 5.96
CA TYR A 38 -1.77 -12.18 6.35
C TYR A 38 -2.13 -12.40 7.84
N THR A 39 -1.17 -12.23 8.75
CA THR A 39 -1.32 -12.63 10.16
C THR A 39 -2.21 -11.70 10.99
N ASN A 40 -3.06 -10.90 10.34
CA ASN A 40 -3.89 -9.87 10.96
C ASN A 40 -3.07 -8.80 11.73
N LEU A 41 -1.77 -8.67 11.42
CA LEU A 41 -0.92 -7.62 11.96
C LEU A 41 -1.49 -6.25 11.56
N GLY A 42 -1.70 -5.39 12.57
CA GLY A 42 -2.31 -4.08 12.37
C GLY A 42 -3.83 -4.10 12.13
N GLY A 43 -4.51 -5.25 12.24
CA GLY A 43 -5.96 -5.31 12.07
C GLY A 43 -6.42 -4.84 10.69
N ILE A 44 -5.89 -5.46 9.65
CA ILE A 44 -6.09 -5.07 8.25
C ILE A 44 -7.59 -4.98 7.93
N LYS A 45 -8.03 -3.83 7.43
CA LYS A 45 -9.41 -3.60 6.98
C LYS A 45 -9.42 -3.13 5.54
N LEU A 46 -10.32 -3.73 4.76
CA LEU A 46 -10.69 -3.21 3.46
C LEU A 46 -11.43 -1.88 3.65
N ILE A 47 -10.96 -0.84 2.97
CA ILE A 47 -11.65 0.43 2.81
C ILE A 47 -12.11 0.46 1.37
N LYS A 48 -13.42 0.62 1.15
CA LYS A 48 -13.94 0.78 -0.21
C LYS A 48 -13.37 2.08 -0.79
N GLY A 49 -12.51 1.93 -1.80
CA GLY A 49 -12.21 2.99 -2.73
C GLY A 49 -13.38 3.22 -3.67
N ASP A 50 -13.32 4.32 -4.40
CA ASP A 50 -14.20 4.60 -5.52
C ASP A 50 -13.57 4.06 -6.80
N GLY A 51 -14.36 3.40 -7.68
CA GLY A 51 -13.89 2.90 -8.98
C GLY A 51 -13.10 1.59 -8.96
N ASP A 52 -13.67 0.51 -8.39
CA ASP A 52 -13.15 -0.88 -8.34
C ASP A 52 -11.79 -1.10 -7.65
N VAL A 53 -11.11 -0.04 -7.23
CA VAL A 53 -9.87 -0.12 -6.47
C VAL A 53 -10.13 -0.47 -5.01
N LYS A 54 -9.41 -1.48 -4.52
CA LYS A 54 -9.47 -1.97 -3.13
C LYS A 54 -8.31 -1.40 -2.32
N TYR A 55 -8.62 -0.45 -1.44
CA TYR A 55 -7.66 0.02 -0.46
C TYR A 55 -7.71 -0.81 0.81
N PHE A 56 -6.57 -1.02 1.42
CA PHE A 56 -6.42 -1.68 2.70
C PHE A 56 -5.76 -0.72 3.68
N ARG A 57 -6.22 -0.79 4.92
CA ARG A 57 -5.63 -0.07 6.05
C ARG A 57 -5.14 -1.04 7.08
N ALA A 58 -3.89 -0.90 7.48
CA ALA A 58 -3.36 -1.50 8.70
C ALA A 58 -3.12 -0.38 9.74
N LYS A 59 -3.44 -0.64 11.00
CA LYS A 59 -3.10 0.24 12.11
C LYS A 59 -1.62 0.10 12.44
N LEU A 60 -0.93 1.24 12.50
CA LEU A 60 0.42 1.34 13.04
C LEU A 60 0.36 1.71 14.53
N SER A 61 -0.63 2.52 14.91
CA SER A 61 -0.95 2.89 16.29
C SER A 61 -2.46 3.08 16.46
N ASP A 62 -2.90 3.62 17.59
CA ASP A 62 -4.30 4.01 17.80
C ASP A 62 -4.73 5.22 16.95
N SER A 63 -3.79 6.03 16.48
CA SER A 63 -4.03 7.24 15.68
C SER A 63 -3.49 7.15 14.25
N ASP A 64 -2.54 6.26 14.00
CA ASP A 64 -1.78 6.24 12.75
C ASP A 64 -2.01 4.95 11.98
N SER A 65 -1.99 5.05 10.66
CA SER A 65 -2.36 3.93 9.81
C SER A 65 -1.64 3.90 8.48
N LEU A 66 -1.24 2.70 8.10
CA LEU A 66 -0.68 2.41 6.80
C LEU A 66 -1.81 2.20 5.80
N LEU A 67 -1.77 2.95 4.69
CA LEU A 67 -2.63 2.73 3.53
C LEU A 67 -1.86 2.01 2.44
N PHE A 68 -2.44 0.95 1.90
CA PHE A 68 -1.87 0.18 0.80
C PHE A 68 -2.96 -0.39 -0.11
N THR A 69 -2.59 -0.87 -1.29
CA THR A 69 -3.50 -1.56 -2.21
C THR A 69 -2.90 -2.89 -2.65
N SER A 70 -3.73 -3.79 -3.17
CA SER A 70 -3.27 -4.99 -3.88
C SER A 70 -3.27 -4.74 -5.38
N ILE A 71 -2.24 -5.22 -6.08
CA ILE A 71 -2.13 -5.21 -7.53
C ILE A 71 -1.77 -6.61 -8.03
N LYS A 72 -2.06 -6.89 -9.31
CA LYS A 72 -1.45 -8.03 -10.01
C LYS A 72 -0.17 -7.59 -10.70
N HIS A 73 0.93 -8.26 -10.40
CA HIS A 73 2.22 -8.05 -11.06
C HIS A 73 2.82 -9.41 -11.46
N ASN A 74 3.03 -9.63 -12.76
CA ASN A 74 3.51 -10.91 -13.32
C ASN A 74 2.69 -12.12 -12.83
N ASP A 75 1.36 -12.04 -12.94
CA ASP A 75 0.39 -13.06 -12.50
C ASP A 75 0.42 -13.42 -11.01
N LYS A 76 1.06 -12.58 -10.19
CA LYS A 76 1.13 -12.75 -8.73
C LYS A 76 0.51 -11.55 -8.03
N ASP A 77 -0.19 -11.83 -6.94
CA ASP A 77 -0.68 -10.79 -6.05
C ASP A 77 0.51 -10.11 -5.37
N ALA A 78 0.53 -8.79 -5.49
CA ALA A 78 1.53 -7.91 -4.91
C ALA A 78 0.82 -6.77 -4.17
N PHE A 79 1.55 -6.14 -3.25
CA PHE A 79 1.06 -4.99 -2.49
C PHE A 79 1.81 -3.74 -2.90
N VAL A 80 1.10 -2.62 -2.93
CA VAL A 80 1.69 -1.30 -3.10
C VAL A 80 1.42 -0.48 -1.85
N ILE A 81 2.48 -0.09 -1.16
CA ILE A 81 2.45 0.82 -0.03
C ILE A 81 2.26 2.24 -0.55
N LEU A 82 1.19 2.91 -0.12
CA LEU A 82 0.76 4.18 -0.71
C LEU A 82 1.16 5.38 0.15
N GLU A 83 0.77 5.36 1.43
CA GLU A 83 1.04 6.45 2.37
C GLU A 83 0.83 6.00 3.83
N VAL A 84 1.40 6.79 4.74
CA VAL A 84 1.09 6.73 6.17
C VAL A 84 0.12 7.87 6.50
N ILE A 85 -1.05 7.51 7.02
CA ILE A 85 -2.07 8.46 7.48
C ILE A 85 -1.86 8.66 8.98
N LEU A 86 -1.34 9.83 9.34
CA LEU A 86 -1.12 10.22 10.72
C LEU A 86 -2.38 10.82 11.34
N ASN A 87 -2.55 10.65 12.64
CA ASN A 87 -3.61 11.31 13.43
C ASN A 87 -5.04 11.15 12.88
N HIS A 88 -5.32 10.02 12.20
CA HIS A 88 -6.58 9.76 11.49
C HIS A 88 -6.98 10.83 10.47
N ASP A 89 -6.02 11.58 9.92
CA ASP A 89 -6.28 12.68 9.01
C ASP A 89 -6.54 12.19 7.57
N TYR A 90 -7.61 11.41 7.41
CA TYR A 90 -8.05 10.85 6.13
C TYR A 90 -8.32 11.93 5.07
N GLN A 91 -8.59 13.17 5.48
CA GLN A 91 -8.86 14.27 4.56
C GLN A 91 -7.59 14.78 3.87
N LYS A 92 -6.41 14.51 4.43
CA LYS A 92 -5.12 14.84 3.80
C LYS A 92 -4.57 13.72 2.92
N SER A 93 -5.18 12.54 2.97
CA SER A 93 -4.77 11.39 2.15
C SER A 93 -4.86 11.74 0.67
N LYS A 94 -3.76 11.53 -0.06
CA LYS A 94 -3.70 11.79 -1.51
C LYS A 94 -4.56 10.78 -2.28
N PHE A 95 -4.70 9.56 -1.76
CA PHE A 95 -5.36 8.45 -2.44
C PHE A 95 -6.84 8.34 -2.10
N LEU A 96 -7.23 8.68 -0.87
CA LEU A 96 -8.64 8.62 -0.46
C LEU A 96 -9.43 9.84 -0.92
N THR A 97 -8.78 10.97 -1.20
CA THR A 97 -9.46 12.18 -1.70
C THR A 97 -9.39 12.36 -3.21
N ASN A 98 -8.49 11.65 -3.91
CA ASN A 98 -8.34 11.73 -5.37
C ASN A 98 -8.40 10.34 -6.04
N LYS A 99 -9.55 10.06 -6.65
CA LYS A 99 -9.86 8.79 -7.34
C LYS A 99 -8.94 8.50 -8.53
N GLU A 100 -8.44 9.52 -9.20
CA GLU A 100 -7.59 9.35 -10.39
C GLU A 100 -6.14 9.07 -10.00
N LYS A 101 -5.74 9.37 -8.76
CA LYS A 101 -4.34 9.24 -8.33
C LYS A 101 -3.83 7.82 -8.43
N ILE A 102 -4.68 6.82 -8.15
CA ILE A 102 -4.31 5.41 -8.26
C ILE A 102 -4.19 4.92 -9.70
N LYS A 103 -4.87 5.57 -10.64
CA LYS A 103 -4.89 5.14 -12.04
C LYS A 103 -3.53 5.26 -12.72
N ASN A 104 -2.69 6.19 -12.28
CA ASN A 104 -1.38 6.47 -12.87
C ASN A 104 -0.31 6.59 -11.77
N ILE A 105 -0.06 5.50 -11.03
CA ILE A 105 0.99 5.51 -10.00
C ILE A 105 2.30 4.96 -10.55
N HIS A 106 3.40 5.61 -10.16
CA HIS A 106 4.72 5.04 -10.33
C HIS A 106 5.05 4.31 -9.03
N ILE A 107 5.44 3.05 -9.14
CA ILE A 107 5.83 2.20 -8.02
C ILE A 107 7.30 1.83 -8.15
N VAL A 108 7.96 1.66 -7.01
CA VAL A 108 9.35 1.24 -6.90
C VAL A 108 9.43 0.00 -6.03
N ASN A 109 10.37 -0.89 -6.35
CA ASN A 109 10.77 -1.97 -5.45
C ASN A 109 11.89 -1.47 -4.52
N GLN A 110 12.18 -2.16 -3.42
CA GLN A 110 13.39 -1.97 -2.59
C GLN A 110 14.73 -1.98 -3.38
N SER A 111 14.72 -2.44 -4.64
CA SER A 111 15.87 -2.41 -5.57
C SER A 111 15.86 -1.22 -6.56
N ASP A 112 15.08 -0.17 -6.29
CA ASP A 112 15.01 1.12 -7.03
C ASP A 112 14.67 1.03 -8.52
N LYS A 113 14.16 -0.11 -9.00
CA LYS A 113 13.58 -0.19 -10.34
C LYS A 113 12.18 0.43 -10.33
N GLU A 114 12.03 1.53 -11.07
CA GLU A 114 10.75 2.18 -11.32
C GLU A 114 9.90 1.35 -12.28
N ILE A 115 8.65 1.13 -11.88
CA ILE A 115 7.62 0.43 -12.63
C ILE A 115 6.41 1.37 -12.67
N SER A 116 5.88 1.66 -13.86
CA SER A 116 4.61 2.41 -13.98
C SER A 116 3.44 1.44 -13.88
N TYR A 117 2.42 1.80 -13.12
CA TYR A 117 1.22 0.97 -12.94
C TYR A 117 -0.03 1.75 -13.34
N ASN A 118 -0.79 1.17 -14.28
CA ASN A 118 -2.06 1.70 -14.73
C ASN A 118 -3.22 0.85 -14.18
N ALA A 119 -4.09 1.42 -13.34
CA ALA A 119 -5.19 0.67 -12.74
C ALA A 119 -6.27 0.25 -13.75
N ASP A 120 -6.31 0.87 -14.94
CA ASP A 120 -7.25 0.53 -16.01
C ASP A 120 -6.82 -0.73 -16.80
N GLU A 121 -5.63 -1.30 -16.57
CA GLU A 121 -5.17 -2.55 -17.22
C GLU A 121 -5.59 -3.82 -16.45
N ILE A 122 -6.35 -3.69 -15.35
CA ILE A 122 -6.73 -4.80 -14.46
C ILE A 122 -8.17 -5.28 -14.70
N ASP A 123 -8.70 -5.27 -15.92
CA ASP A 123 -9.76 -6.22 -16.29
C ASP A 123 -9.97 -6.32 -17.81
N THR A 124 -8.98 -6.83 -18.52
CA THR A 124 -9.30 -7.57 -19.75
C THR A 124 -8.85 -9.00 -19.55
N PRO A 125 -9.78 -9.96 -19.44
CA PRO A 125 -9.44 -11.35 -19.68
C PRO A 125 -8.77 -11.40 -21.06
N GLN A 126 -7.51 -11.81 -21.14
CA GLN A 126 -6.99 -12.31 -22.41
C GLN A 126 -7.72 -13.63 -22.66
N ASP A 127 -8.80 -13.57 -23.43
CA ASP A 127 -9.36 -14.75 -24.10
C ASP A 127 -8.23 -15.38 -24.94
N HIS A 128 -7.80 -16.57 -24.52
CA HIS A 128 -7.05 -17.50 -25.34
C HIS A 128 -7.84 -18.80 -25.47
#